data_AF-A0A265B0Q0-F1
#
_entry.id   AF-A0A265B0Q0-F1
#
_cell.length_a   1.000
_cell.length_b   1.000
_cell.length_c   1.000
_cell.angle_alpha   90.00
_cell.angle_beta   90.00
_cell.angle_gamma   90.00
#
_symmetry.space_group_name_H-M   'P 1'
#
loop_
_entity.id
_entity.type
_entity.pdbx_description
1 polymer ?
#
loop_
_entity_poly.entity_id
_entity_poly.type
_entity_poly.pdbx_seq_one_letter_code
_entity_poly.pdbx_strand_id
1 'polypeptide(L)'
;MRIEVTIAKTSPLPAGAIDALAGELSRRISHHFPENLGNVTVRYATANNLSVIGASKEEKERISEILQETWESADDWFINE
;
A
#
# COMPACT_ATOMS: atom_id res chain seq x y z
N MET A 1 -9.24 5.39 -9.48
CA MET A 1 -8.96 4.11 -8.80
C MET A 1 -8.88 4.32 -7.29
N ARG A 2 -9.41 3.39 -6.48
CA ARG A 2 -9.32 3.43 -5.00
C ARG A 2 -8.64 2.16 -4.49
N ILE A 3 -7.64 2.31 -3.64
CA ILE A 3 -6.81 1.22 -3.10
C ILE A 3 -6.93 1.24 -1.59
N GLU A 4 -7.35 0.12 -1.01
CA GLU A 4 -7.47 -0.06 0.43
C GLU A 4 -6.62 -1.24 0.87
N VAL A 5 -5.70 -0.97 1.79
CA VAL A 5 -4.86 -1.99 2.43
C VAL A 5 -5.28 -2.09 3.88
N THR A 6 -5.55 -3.31 4.33
CA THR A 6 -5.74 -3.58 5.75
C THR A 6 -4.61 -4.45 6.30
N ILE A 7 -4.14 -4.10 7.48
CA ILE A 7 -3.12 -4.85 8.22
C ILE A 7 -3.77 -5.47 9.44
N ALA A 8 -3.52 -6.75 9.67
CA ALA A 8 -4.05 -7.48 10.80
C ALA A 8 -3.52 -6.87 12.11
N LYS A 9 -4.43 -6.57 13.04
CA LYS A 9 -4.07 -6.08 14.40
C LYS A 9 -3.15 -7.02 15.18
N THR A 10 -3.08 -8.29 14.78
CA THR A 10 -2.17 -9.30 15.35
C THR A 10 -0.70 -9.07 14.99
N SER A 11 -0.43 -8.23 13.99
CA SER A 11 0.91 -7.90 13.50
C SER A 11 1.13 -6.38 13.62
N PRO A 12 1.30 -5.85 14.85
CA PRO A 12 1.46 -4.42 15.05
C PRO A 12 2.77 -3.93 14.44
N LEU A 13 2.68 -2.86 13.65
CA LEU A 13 3.83 -2.15 13.11
C LEU A 13 4.27 -1.03 14.05
N PRO A 14 5.55 -0.58 13.96
CA PRO A 14 6.04 0.58 14.70
C PRO A 14 5.18 1.84 14.50
N ALA A 15 5.31 2.79 15.43
CA ALA A 15 4.63 4.08 15.30
C ALA A 15 5.02 4.75 13.98
N GLY A 16 4.05 5.36 13.30
CA GLY A 16 4.26 6.01 12.00
C GLY A 16 4.43 5.05 10.80
N ALA A 17 4.60 3.75 11.00
CA ALA A 17 4.77 2.79 9.90
C ALA A 17 3.55 2.71 8.98
N ILE A 18 2.33 2.87 9.51
CA ILE A 18 1.10 2.89 8.72
C ILE A 18 1.07 4.10 7.78
N ASP A 19 1.40 5.28 8.31
CA ASP A 19 1.40 6.52 7.53
C ASP A 19 2.55 6.52 6.52
N ALA A 20 3.72 6.01 6.90
CA ALA A 20 4.86 5.84 6.01
C ALA A 20 4.53 4.87 4.86
N LEU A 21 3.91 3.72 5.16
CA LEU A 21 3.47 2.77 4.14
C LEU A 21 2.44 3.37 3.20
N ALA A 22 1.46 4.11 3.73
CA ALA A 22 0.46 4.79 2.91
C ALA A 22 1.12 5.82 1.97
N GLY A 23 2.09 6.58 2.47
CA GLY A 23 2.86 7.56 1.70
C GLY A 23 3.70 6.92 0.59
N GLU A 24 4.49 5.91 0.92
CA GLU A 24 5.36 5.24 -0.06
C GLU A 24 4.56 4.49 -1.13
N LEU A 25 3.51 3.77 -0.72
CA LEU A 25 2.64 3.08 -1.66
C LEU A 25 1.93 4.08 -2.59
N SER A 26 1.43 5.20 -2.05
CA SER A 26 0.84 6.28 -2.85
C SER A 26 1.83 6.83 -3.88
N ARG A 27 3.08 7.07 -3.48
CA ARG A 27 4.15 7.53 -4.37
C ARG A 27 4.40 6.54 -5.52
N ARG A 28 4.57 5.24 -5.22
CA ARG A 28 4.80 4.21 -6.26
C ARG A 28 3.61 4.02 -7.19
N ILE A 29 2.39 4.05 -6.65
CA ILE A 29 1.16 3.97 -7.44
C ILE A 29 1.06 5.16 -8.39
N SER A 30 1.32 6.39 -7.93
CA SER A 30 1.29 7.58 -8.79
C SER A 30 2.33 7.53 -9.91
N HIS A 31 3.48 6.88 -9.68
CA HIS A 31 4.50 6.69 -10.69
C HIS A 31 4.08 5.72 -11.81
N HIS A 32 3.42 4.62 -11.44
CA HIS A 32 2.94 3.63 -12.40
C HIS A 32 1.60 4.01 -13.07
N PHE A 33 0.76 4.78 -12.37
CA PHE A 33 -0.60 5.12 -12.80
C PHE A 33 -0.84 6.65 -12.72
N PRO A 34 -0.15 7.47 -13.55
CA PRO A 34 -0.23 8.92 -13.46
C PRO A 34 -1.63 9.49 -13.74
N GLU A 35 -2.39 8.84 -14.63
CA GLU A 35 -3.78 9.21 -14.98
C GLU A 35 -4.79 8.83 -13.88
N ASN A 36 -4.40 7.95 -12.96
CA ASN A 36 -5.24 7.41 -11.91
C ASN A 36 -4.57 7.69 -10.56
N LEU A 37 -4.70 8.92 -10.08
CA LEU A 37 -4.28 9.32 -8.73
C LEU A 37 -4.99 8.42 -7.70
N GLY A 38 -4.30 7.34 -7.33
CA GLY A 38 -4.84 6.29 -6.49
C GLY A 38 -5.06 6.83 -5.10
N ASN A 39 -6.31 6.86 -4.64
CA ASN A 39 -6.58 7.10 -3.23
C ASN A 39 -6.16 5.83 -2.47
N VAL A 40 -4.95 5.86 -1.91
CA VAL A 40 -4.39 4.80 -1.08
C VAL A 40 -4.78 5.05 0.37
N THR A 41 -5.46 4.09 0.98
CA THR A 41 -5.77 4.09 2.41
C THR A 41 -5.20 2.85 3.06
N VAL A 42 -4.43 3.01 4.14
CA VAL A 42 -3.88 1.92 4.95
C VAL A 42 -4.48 2.01 6.35
N ARG A 43 -4.99 0.89 6.88
CA ARG A 43 -5.54 0.85 8.25
C ARG A 43 -5.41 -0.52 8.90
N TYR A 44 -5.52 -0.56 10.23
CA TYR A 44 -5.64 -1.82 10.95
C TYR A 44 -7.04 -2.43 10.83
N ALA A 45 -7.10 -3.75 10.64
CA ALA A 45 -8.33 -4.54 10.64
C ALA A 45 -8.12 -5.91 11.32
N THR A 46 -9.14 -6.76 11.29
CA THR A 46 -9.06 -8.14 11.82
C THR A 46 -8.13 -9.04 11.02
N ALA A 47 -7.91 -8.76 9.73
CA ALA A 47 -7.07 -9.56 8.85
C ALA A 47 -6.36 -8.69 7.79
N ASN A 48 -5.32 -9.25 7.18
CA ASN A 48 -4.64 -8.63 6.04
C ASN A 48 -5.53 -8.70 4.80
N ASN A 49 -5.66 -7.59 4.07
CA ASN A 49 -6.42 -7.56 2.81
C ASN A 49 -5.92 -6.43 1.90
N LEU A 50 -6.06 -6.62 0.58
CA LEU A 50 -5.86 -5.60 -0.44
C LEU A 50 -7.14 -5.54 -1.29
N SER A 51 -7.79 -4.39 -1.32
CA SER A 51 -8.97 -4.12 -2.14
C SER A 51 -8.68 -3.00 -3.12
N VAL A 52 -8.95 -3.24 -4.40
CA VAL A 52 -8.77 -2.25 -5.46
C VAL A 52 -10.08 -2.10 -6.23
N ILE A 53 -10.62 -0.89 -6.22
CA ILE A 53 -11.92 -0.54 -6.79
C ILE A 53 -11.71 0.38 -8.00
N GLY A 54 -12.39 0.06 -9.11
CA GLY A 54 -12.32 0.84 -10.35
C GLY A 54 -10.99 0.70 -11.08
N ALA A 55 -10.44 -0.52 -11.11
CA ALA A 55 -9.22 -0.89 -11.83
C ALA A 55 -9.46 -2.20 -12.62
N SER A 56 -8.76 -2.36 -13.74
CA SER A 56 -8.74 -3.59 -14.54
C SER A 56 -8.07 -4.74 -13.78
N LYS A 57 -8.16 -5.96 -14.33
CA LYS A 57 -7.50 -7.13 -13.72
C LYS A 57 -5.98 -6.97 -13.72
N GLU A 58 -5.43 -6.50 -14.82
CA GLU A 58 -4.00 -6.26 -15.03
C GLU A 58 -3.48 -5.17 -14.09
N GLU A 59 -4.25 -4.09 -13.91
CA GLU A 59 -3.90 -3.04 -12.94
C GLU A 59 -3.89 -3.60 -11.51
N LYS A 60 -4.85 -4.45 -11.14
CA LYS A 60 -4.90 -5.08 -9.81
C LYS A 60 -3.71 -6.00 -9.55
N GLU A 61 -3.30 -6.78 -10.54
CA GLU A 61 -2.11 -7.63 -10.47
C GLU A 61 -0.87 -6.76 -10.26
N ARG A 62 -0.69 -5.70 -11.05
CA ARG A 62 0.44 -4.78 -10.89
C ARG A 62 0.44 -4.05 -9.54
N ILE A 63 -0.72 -3.67 -9.01
CA ILE A 63 -0.83 -3.04 -7.68
C ILE A 63 -0.43 -4.01 -6.57
N SER A 64 -0.78 -5.28 -6.72
CA SER A 64 -0.38 -6.33 -5.78
C SER A 64 1.13 -6.52 -5.77
N GLU A 65 1.76 -6.52 -6.95
CA GLU A 65 3.23 -6.55 -7.09
C GLU A 65 3.88 -5.32 -6.45
N ILE A 66 3.37 -4.11 -6.73
CA ILE A 66 3.91 -2.88 -6.15
C ILE A 66 3.82 -2.92 -4.61
N LEU A 67 2.72 -3.41 -4.05
CA LEU A 67 2.58 -3.57 -2.61
C LEU A 67 3.63 -4.55 -2.04
N GLN A 68 3.87 -5.67 -2.72
CA GLN A 68 4.90 -6.64 -2.34
C GLN A 68 6.30 -6.03 -2.43
N GLU A 69 6.66 -5.39 -3.55
CA GLU A 69 7.93 -4.69 -3.74
C GLU A 69 8.13 -3.61 -2.65
N THR A 70 7.07 -2.91 -2.26
CA THR A 70 7.10 -1.90 -1.18
C THR A 70 7.38 -2.57 0.16
N TRP A 71 6.77 -3.71 0.43
CA TRP A 71 6.99 -4.45 1.67
C TRP A 71 8.40 -5.04 1.77
N GLU A 72 8.92 -5.59 0.67
CA GLU A 72 10.24 -6.22 0.62
C GLU A 72 11.40 -5.21 0.66
N SER A 73 11.17 -3.98 0.20
CA SER A 73 12.15 -2.88 0.27
C SER A 73 11.95 -1.96 1.47
N ALA A 74 11.24 -2.40 2.52
CA ALA A 74 10.99 -1.60 3.72
C ALA A 74 12.28 -1.02 4.32
N ASP A 75 13.38 -1.76 4.31
CA ASP A 75 14.67 -1.31 4.82
C ASP A 75 15.24 -0.09 4.07
N ASP A 76 14.83 0.15 2.82
CA ASP A 76 15.31 1.26 1.98
C ASP A 76 14.50 2.55 2.18
N TRP A 77 13.20 2.45 2.50
CA TRP A 77 12.30 3.61 2.57
C TRP A 77 11.71 3.89 3.96
N PHE A 78 11.72 2.91 4.86
CA PHE A 78 11.20 3.05 6.21
C PHE A 78 12.34 3.28 7.20
N ILE A 79 12.70 4.55 7.41
CA ILE A 79 13.68 4.94 8.42
C ILE A 79 12.95 5.13 9.74
N ASN A 80 13.20 4.23 10.70
CA ASN A 80 12.68 4.31 12.06
C ASN A 80 13.69 5.08 12.93
N GLU A 81 13.49 6.38 13.13
CA GLU A 81 14.24 7.18 14.12
C GLU A 81 13.68 6.98 15.55
#